data_AF-A0A537UNP0-F1
#
_entry.id   AF-A0A537UNP0-F1
#
_cell.length_a   1.000
_cell.length_b   1.000
_cell.length_c   1.000
_cell.angle_alpha   90.00
_cell.angle_beta   90.00
_cell.angle_gamma   90.00
#
_symmetry.space_group_name_H-M   'P 1'
#
loop_
_entity.id
_entity.type
_entity.pdbx_description
1 polymer ?
#
loop_
_entity_poly.entity_id
_entity_poly.type
_entity_poly.pdbx_seq_one_letter_code
_entity_poly.pdbx_strand_id
1 'polypeptide(L)'
;MTSQAQSYGSAAVRVLMAMIFILSGLSKIAAADTMRGYMEAMGVPGILLWPAILFEIGAGLLIIVRYKTRIVAALLAGFSVLTAAIFHKRRQKVALGQL
;
A
#
# COMPACT_ATOMS: atom_id res chain seq x y z
N MET A 1 -27.21 5.45 24.22
CA MET A 1 -27.37 4.04 23.83
C MET A 1 -26.61 3.72 22.51
N THR A 2 -25.33 4.07 22.36
CA THR A 2 -24.59 3.90 21.08
C THR A 2 -23.18 3.29 21.21
N SER A 3 -22.86 2.61 22.33
CA SER A 3 -21.48 2.19 22.59
C SER A 3 -21.07 0.87 21.93
N GLN A 4 -21.99 -0.06 21.71
CA GLN A 4 -21.66 -1.40 21.18
C GLN A 4 -21.44 -1.39 19.65
N ALA A 5 -22.34 -0.74 18.90
CA ALA A 5 -22.23 -0.65 17.43
C ALA A 5 -20.94 0.05 16.96
N GLN A 6 -20.48 1.06 17.72
CA GLN A 6 -19.23 1.78 17.43
C GLN A 6 -17.99 0.92 17.70
N SER A 7 -18.06 0.03 18.71
CA SER A 7 -16.97 -0.89 19.06
C SER A 7 -16.74 -1.93 17.97
N TYR A 8 -17.81 -2.61 17.53
CA TYR A 8 -17.73 -3.60 16.44
C TYR A 8 -17.43 -2.96 15.08
N GLY A 9 -18.02 -1.81 14.78
CA GLY A 9 -17.72 -1.05 13.56
C GLY A 9 -16.25 -0.66 13.45
N SER A 10 -15.64 -0.24 14.58
CA SER A 10 -14.22 0.13 14.61
C SER A 10 -13.26 -1.06 14.47
N ALA A 11 -13.68 -2.26 14.86
CA ALA A 11 -12.90 -3.49 14.66
C ALA A 11 -12.99 -3.94 13.20
N ALA A 12 -14.21 -4.01 12.65
CA ALA A 12 -14.46 -4.43 11.27
C ALA A 12 -13.75 -3.51 10.26
N VAL A 13 -13.91 -2.18 10.38
CA VAL A 13 -13.25 -1.20 9.48
C VAL A 13 -11.73 -1.40 9.46
N ARG A 14 -11.14 -1.67 10.61
CA ARG A 14 -9.68 -1.80 10.76
C ARG A 14 -9.16 -3.09 10.14
N VAL A 15 -9.86 -4.20 10.34
CA VAL A 15 -9.54 -5.47 9.70
C VAL A 15 -9.70 -5.35 8.19
N LEU A 16 -10.81 -4.78 7.71
CA LEU A 16 -11.05 -4.54 6.30
C LEU A 16 -9.96 -3.66 5.67
N MET A 17 -9.60 -2.55 6.33
CA MET A 17 -8.52 -1.67 5.86
C MET A 17 -7.17 -2.39 5.82
N ALA A 18 -6.80 -3.11 6.88
CA ALA A 18 -5.56 -3.89 6.90
C ALA A 18 -5.55 -4.97 5.80
N MET A 19 -6.69 -5.62 5.56
CA MET A 19 -6.81 -6.69 4.59
C MET A 19 -6.57 -6.22 3.15
N ILE A 20 -6.94 -4.98 2.80
CA ILE A 20 -6.63 -4.39 1.48
C ILE A 20 -5.10 -4.33 1.26
N PHE A 21 -4.34 -3.93 2.28
CA PHE A 21 -2.87 -3.85 2.17
C PHE A 21 -2.21 -5.23 2.14
N ILE A 22 -2.70 -6.17 2.96
CA ILE A 22 -2.19 -7.55 2.95
C ILE A 22 -2.45 -8.18 1.58
N LEU A 23 -3.67 -8.05 1.04
CA LEU A 23 -4.01 -8.57 -0.27
C LEU A 23 -3.16 -7.90 -1.37
N SER A 24 -2.94 -6.59 -1.30
CA SER A 24 -2.05 -5.88 -2.23
C SER A 24 -0.62 -6.44 -2.22
N GLY A 25 -0.06 -6.69 -1.03
CA GLY A 25 1.27 -7.28 -0.89
C GLY A 25 1.33 -8.71 -1.46
N LEU A 26 0.31 -9.53 -1.18
CA LEU A 26 0.21 -10.90 -1.74
C LEU A 26 0.08 -10.89 -3.27
N SER A 27 -0.73 -9.98 -3.83
CA SER A 27 -0.82 -9.82 -5.28
C SER A 27 0.51 -9.39 -5.91
N LYS A 28 1.30 -8.55 -5.23
CA LYS A 28 2.66 -8.19 -5.69
C LYS A 28 3.65 -9.35 -5.62
N ILE A 29 3.48 -10.31 -4.71
CA ILE A 29 4.27 -11.55 -4.69
C ILE A 29 3.88 -12.45 -5.87
N ALA A 30 2.58 -12.65 -6.10
CA ALA A 30 2.07 -13.49 -7.18
C ALA A 30 2.44 -12.94 -8.57
N ALA A 31 2.53 -11.62 -8.72
CA ALA A 31 2.89 -10.94 -9.96
C ALA A 31 4.26 -10.27 -9.88
N ALA A 32 5.20 -10.81 -9.09
CA ALA A 32 6.48 -10.15 -8.81
C ALA A 32 7.28 -9.82 -10.08
N ASP A 33 7.35 -10.74 -11.05
CA ASP A 33 8.07 -10.53 -12.31
C ASP A 33 7.43 -9.42 -13.15
N THR A 34 6.10 -9.44 -13.29
CA THR A 34 5.33 -8.41 -13.99
C THR A 34 5.54 -7.03 -13.34
N MET A 35 5.52 -6.99 -12.01
CA MET A 35 5.64 -5.74 -11.25
C MET A 35 7.07 -5.19 -11.28
N ARG A 36 8.09 -6.07 -11.29
CA ARG A 36 9.50 -5.66 -11.49
C ARG A 36 9.70 -5.05 -12.87
N GLY A 37 9.18 -5.68 -13.92
CA GLY A 37 9.22 -5.12 -15.28
C GLY A 37 8.52 -3.75 -15.37
N TYR A 38 7.38 -3.59 -14.69
CA TYR A 38 6.68 -2.31 -14.60
C TYR A 38 7.50 -1.23 -13.87
N MET A 39 8.17 -1.60 -12.77
CA MET A 39 9.05 -0.70 -12.02
C MET A 39 10.28 -0.29 -12.83
N GLU A 40 10.91 -1.24 -13.52
CA GLU A 40 12.08 -0.98 -14.38
C GLU A 40 11.72 -0.11 -15.59
N ALA A 41 10.56 -0.33 -16.21
CA ALA A 41 10.01 0.56 -17.24
C ALA A 41 9.72 1.98 -16.68
N MET A 42 9.42 2.06 -15.38
CA MET A 42 9.32 3.30 -14.63
C MET A 42 10.67 3.81 -14.10
N GLY A 43 11.82 3.25 -14.47
CA GLY A 43 13.12 3.68 -13.98
C GLY A 43 13.26 3.62 -12.45
N VAL A 44 12.40 2.85 -11.77
CA VAL A 44 12.51 2.54 -10.35
C VAL A 44 13.18 1.17 -10.25
N PRO A 45 14.25 1.03 -9.45
CA PRO A 45 14.91 -0.26 -9.27
C PRO A 45 13.92 -1.32 -8.79
N GLY A 46 13.77 -2.43 -9.51
CA GLY A 46 12.88 -3.54 -9.14
C GLY A 46 13.17 -4.15 -7.77
N ILE A 47 14.35 -3.89 -7.19
CA ILE A 47 14.71 -4.30 -5.84
C ILE A 47 13.85 -3.63 -4.75
N LEU A 48 13.25 -2.47 -5.02
CA LEU A 48 12.33 -1.80 -4.09
C LEU A 48 11.00 -2.55 -3.91
N LEU A 49 10.69 -3.52 -4.78
CA LEU A 49 9.48 -4.34 -4.68
C LEU A 49 9.47 -5.15 -3.37
N TRP A 50 10.58 -5.81 -3.03
CA TRP A 50 10.68 -6.66 -1.85
C TRP A 50 10.46 -5.92 -0.52
N PRO A 51 11.12 -4.79 -0.23
CA PRO A 51 10.84 -4.02 0.98
C PRO A 51 9.43 -3.42 0.97
N ALA A 52 8.87 -3.06 -0.19
CA ALA A 52 7.49 -2.58 -0.30
C ALA A 52 6.47 -3.67 0.07
N ILE A 53 6.64 -4.90 -0.43
CA ILE A 53 5.80 -6.05 -0.08
C ILE A 53 5.88 -6.35 1.42
N LEU A 54 7.10 -6.43 1.96
CA LEU A 54 7.31 -6.70 3.37
C LEU A 54 6.65 -5.62 4.24
N PHE A 55 6.75 -4.36 3.82
CA PHE A 55 6.14 -3.24 4.50
C PHE A 55 4.60 -3.28 4.44
N GLU A 56 3.98 -3.54 3.29
CA GLU A 56 2.52 -3.64 3.18
C GLU A 56 1.93 -4.77 4.03
N ILE A 57 2.53 -5.96 3.96
CA ILE A 57 2.07 -7.12 4.74
C ILE A 57 2.33 -6.91 6.23
N GLY A 58 3.53 -6.44 6.58
CA GLY A 58 3.91 -6.18 7.97
C GLY A 58 3.06 -5.08 8.61
N ALA A 59 2.83 -3.97 7.89
CA ALA A 59 1.98 -2.87 8.35
C ALA A 59 0.51 -3.31 8.49
N GLY A 60 -0.02 -4.09 7.55
CA GLY A 60 -1.35 -4.67 7.65
C GLY A 60 -1.50 -5.54 8.91
N LEU A 61 -0.54 -6.41 9.18
CA LEU A 61 -0.55 -7.26 10.37
C LEU A 61 -0.45 -6.43 11.67
N LEU A 62 0.42 -5.42 11.71
CA LEU A 62 0.56 -4.50 12.85
C LEU A 62 -0.74 -3.74 13.15
N ILE A 63 -1.49 -3.36 12.11
CA ILE A 63 -2.80 -2.70 12.26
C ILE A 63 -3.83 -3.66 12.89
N ILE A 64 -3.82 -4.94 12.51
CA ILE A 64 -4.70 -5.98 13.09
C ILE A 64 -4.36 -6.20 14.56
N VAL A 65 -3.07 -6.31 14.91
CA VAL A 65 -2.57 -6.52 16.29
C VAL A 65 -2.76 -5.27 17.18
N ARG A 66 -3.27 -4.17 16.61
CA ARG A 66 -3.45 -2.86 17.28
C ARG A 66 -2.17 -2.23 17.81
N TYR A 67 -1.00 -2.69 17.36
CA TYR A 67 0.27 -2.20 17.83
C TYR A 67 0.61 -0.88 17.14
N LYS A 68 0.56 0.24 17.88
CA LYS A 68 0.87 1.60 17.39
C LYS A 68 0.20 1.94 16.03
N THR A 69 -1.07 1.58 15.88
CA THR A 69 -1.84 1.75 14.63
C THR A 69 -1.79 3.16 14.04
N ARG A 70 -1.74 4.22 14.86
CA ARG A 70 -1.60 5.61 14.39
C ARG A 70 -0.32 5.83 13.58
N ILE A 71 0.80 5.29 14.07
CA ILE A 71 2.11 5.45 13.42
C ILE A 71 2.16 4.58 12.17
N VAL A 72 1.71 3.32 12.28
CA VAL A 72 1.69 2.39 11.15
C VAL A 72 0.79 2.91 10.02
N ALA A 73 -0.39 3.42 10.35
CA ALA A 73 -1.29 4.03 9.36
C ALA A 73 -0.69 5.30 8.72
N ALA A 74 0.03 6.13 9.49
CA ALA A 74 0.71 7.30 8.94
C ALA A 74 1.85 6.89 7.98
N LEU A 75 2.65 5.89 8.33
CA LEU A 75 3.69 5.35 7.45
C LEU A 75 3.08 4.74 6.19
N LEU A 76 1.97 4.00 6.31
CA LEU A 76 1.27 3.37 5.19
C LEU A 76 0.64 4.42 4.26
N ALA A 77 0.08 5.49 4.81
CA ALA A 77 -0.40 6.64 4.04
C ALA A 77 0.76 7.35 3.32
N GLY A 78 1.89 7.58 4.00
CA GLY A 78 3.09 8.15 3.40
C GLY A 78 3.63 7.29 2.26
N PHE A 79 3.69 5.97 2.45
CA PHE A 79 4.06 5.01 1.42
C PHE A 79 3.11 5.07 0.21
N SER A 80 1.79 5.08 0.45
CA SER A 80 0.80 5.21 -0.63
C SER A 80 0.94 6.52 -1.41
N VAL A 81 1.16 7.65 -0.74
CA VAL A 81 1.36 8.95 -1.39
C VAL A 81 2.67 8.99 -2.18
N LEU A 82 3.76 8.46 -1.61
CA LEU A 82 5.05 8.37 -2.30
C LEU A 82 4.94 7.53 -3.57
N THR A 83 4.29 6.37 -3.46
CA THR A 83 4.05 5.47 -4.61
C THR A 83 3.15 6.17 -5.63
N ALA A 84 2.06 6.80 -5.21
CA ALA A 84 1.21 7.58 -6.10
C ALA A 84 1.99 8.68 -6.83
N ALA A 85 2.85 9.42 -6.13
CA ALA A 85 3.67 10.47 -6.72
C ALA A 85 4.67 9.91 -7.76
N ILE A 86 5.35 8.81 -7.47
CA ILE A 86 6.31 8.18 -8.39
C ILE A 86 5.62 7.69 -9.66
N PHE A 87 4.48 7.01 -9.52
CA PHE A 87 3.78 6.35 -10.62
C PHE A 87 2.83 7.28 -11.40
N HIS A 88 2.27 8.33 -10.78
CA HIS A 88 1.41 9.32 -11.48
C HIS A 88 2.18 10.47 -12.12
N LYS A 89 3.38 10.85 -11.62
CA LYS A 89 4.19 11.95 -12.18
C LYS A 89 4.56 11.74 -13.65
N ARG A 90 4.56 10.50 -14.15
CA ARG A 90 4.83 10.19 -15.57
C ARG A 90 3.58 10.08 -16.44
N ARG A 91 2.41 9.78 -15.87
CA ARG A 91 1.13 9.81 -16.61
C ARG A 91 0.84 11.21 -17.14
N GLN A 92 1.28 12.25 -16.41
CA GLN A 92 1.18 13.64 -16.85
C GLN A 92 2.15 14.00 -18.00
N LYS A 93 3.31 13.31 -18.11
CA LYS A 93 4.21 13.47 -19.26
C LYS A 93 3.69 12.79 -20.53
N VAL A 94 2.87 11.74 -20.42
CA VAL A 94 2.25 11.07 -21.57
C VAL A 94 1.04 11.88 -22.11
N ALA A 95 0.36 12.65 -21.26
CA ALA A 95 -0.75 13.52 -21.68
C ALA A 95 -0.30 14.85 -22.33
N LEU A 96 0.95 15.26 -22.11
CA LEU A 96 1.59 16.38 -22.83
C LEU A 96 2.42 15.77 -23.95
N GLY A 97 1.83 15.56 -25.12
CA GLY A 97 2.52 15.01 -26.30
C GLY A 97 3.86 15.70 -26.56
N GLN A 98 4.93 15.09 -26.09
CA GLN A 98 6.29 15.39 -26.51
C GLN A 98 6.72 14.18 -27.33
N LEU A 99 6.61 14.38 -28.64
CA LEU A 99 7.33 13.66 -29.69
C LEU A 99 8.81 13.48 -29.31
#